data_AF-R6Y4D6-F1
#
_entry.id   AF-R6Y4D6-F1
#
_cell.length_a   1.000
_cell.length_b   1.000
_cell.length_c   1.000
_cell.angle_alpha   90.00
_cell.angle_beta   90.00
_cell.angle_gamma   90.00
#
_symmetry.space_group_name_H-M   'P 1'
#
loop_
_entity.id
_entity.type
_entity.pdbx_description
1 polymer ?
#
loop_
_entity_poly.entity_id
_entity_poly.type
_entity_poly.pdbx_seq_one_letter_code
_entity_poly.pdbx_strand_id
1 'polypeptide(L)' 'MQTKTPYIPTRERATAVPLGNFDVMEDGNTLVNRLYYAVPRFENGRFQCSVFYEENIFRKEPNGDLMLVHSNFREEN' A
#
# COMPACT_ATOMS: atom_id res chain seq x y z
N MET A 1 24.51 14.48 -39.09
CA MET A 1 24.81 13.69 -37.87
C MET A 1 23.77 14.06 -36.84
N GLN A 2 22.84 13.16 -36.50
CA GLN A 2 21.86 13.42 -35.43
C GLN A 2 22.48 13.04 -34.09
N THR A 3 22.65 14.04 -33.22
CA THR A 3 22.99 13.85 -31.81
C THR A 3 21.82 13.17 -31.11
N LYS A 4 21.99 11.88 -30.76
CA LYS A 4 21.07 11.19 -29.83
C LYS A 4 21.18 11.89 -28.48
N THR A 5 20.12 12.59 -28.10
CA THR A 5 19.95 13.08 -26.73
C THR A 5 20.05 11.88 -25.78
N PRO A 6 20.91 11.91 -24.74
CA PRO A 6 20.98 10.80 -23.80
C PRO A 6 19.61 10.64 -23.13
N TYR A 7 19.01 9.46 -23.30
CA TYR A 7 17.83 9.05 -22.56
C TYR A 7 18.25 8.89 -21.10
N ILE A 8 17.92 9.90 -20.29
CA ILE A 8 18.02 9.81 -18.84
C ILE A 8 16.77 9.02 -18.41
N PRO A 9 16.90 7.79 -17.89
CA PRO A 9 15.74 7.11 -17.34
C PRO A 9 15.34 7.93 -16.12
N THR A 10 14.30 8.74 -16.24
CA THR A 10 13.51 9.13 -15.07
C THR A 10 13.20 7.82 -14.37
N ARG A 11 13.71 7.64 -13.13
CA ARG A 11 13.26 6.55 -12.27
C ARG A 11 11.75 6.64 -12.24
N GLU A 12 11.06 5.82 -13.02
CA GLU A 12 9.61 5.72 -12.95
C GLU A 12 9.32 5.41 -11.49
N ARG A 13 8.71 6.35 -10.79
CA ARG A 13 8.23 6.09 -9.44
C ARG A 13 7.20 4.98 -9.62
N ALA A 14 7.55 3.77 -9.18
CA ALA A 14 6.62 2.66 -9.15
C ALA A 14 5.38 3.13 -8.39
N THR A 15 4.26 3.28 -9.11
CA THR A 15 2.99 3.65 -8.49
C THR A 15 2.48 2.44 -7.73
N ALA A 16 2.21 2.62 -6.43
CA ALA A 16 1.60 1.57 -5.64
C ALA A 16 0.21 1.24 -6.22
N VAL A 17 -0.04 -0.05 -6.41
CA VAL A 17 -1.31 -0.57 -6.93
C VAL A 17 -2.14 -1.02 -5.74
N PRO A 18 -3.33 -0.44 -5.48
CA PRO A 18 -4.19 -0.92 -4.41
C PRO A 18 -4.66 -2.34 -4.74
N LEU A 19 -4.52 -3.25 -3.77
CA LEU A 19 -4.90 -4.65 -3.93
C LEU A 19 -6.24 -4.95 -3.28
N GLY A 20 -6.48 -4.41 -2.09
CA GLY A 20 -7.72 -4.66 -1.38
C GLY A 20 -7.70 -4.10 0.03
N ASN A 21 -8.90 -4.02 0.59
CA ASN A 21 -9.13 -3.56 1.93
C ASN A 21 -9.84 -4.67 2.72
N PHE A 22 -9.21 -5.18 3.79
CA PHE A 22 -9.69 -6.36 4.49
C PHE A 22 -9.85 -6.11 5.99
N ASP A 23 -11.02 -6.43 6.51
CA ASP A 23 -11.28 -6.42 7.94
C ASP A 23 -10.75 -7.72 8.53
N VAL A 24 -9.59 -7.65 9.18
CA VAL A 24 -8.87 -8.82 9.72
C VAL A 24 -9.38 -9.24 11.09
N MET A 25 -9.95 -8.29 11.84
CA MET A 25 -10.63 -8.54 13.09
C MET A 25 -11.69 -7.48 13.29
N GLU A 26 -12.87 -7.90 13.73
CA GLU A 26 -13.94 -6.99 14.09
C GLU A 26 -14.68 -7.51 15.33
N ASP A 27 -14.83 -6.64 16.33
CA ASP A 27 -15.63 -6.92 17.52
C ASP A 27 -16.62 -5.77 17.79
N GLY A 28 -17.28 -5.78 18.95
CA GLY A 28 -18.29 -4.79 19.30
C GLY A 28 -17.78 -3.35 19.41
N ASN A 29 -16.47 -3.15 19.60
CA ASN A 29 -15.87 -1.84 19.89
C ASN A 29 -14.69 -1.50 18.96
N THR A 30 -14.10 -2.49 18.30
CA THR A 30 -12.87 -2.37 17.53
C THR A 30 -13.03 -2.96 16.14
N LEU A 31 -12.44 -2.29 15.16
CA LEU A 31 -12.20 -2.83 13.83
C LEU A 31 -10.71 -2.74 13.52
N VAL A 32 -10.08 -3.85 13.15
CA VAL A 32 -8.73 -3.87 12.59
C VAL A 32 -8.84 -4.18 11.11
N ASN A 33 -8.29 -3.28 10.33
CA ASN A 33 -8.38 -3.28 8.89
C ASN A 33 -6.97 -3.26 8.29
N ARG A 34 -6.74 -4.01 7.21
CA ARG A 34 -5.50 -4.00 6.44
C ARG A 34 -5.77 -3.57 5.01
N LEU A 35 -5.19 -2.43 4.64
CA LEU A 35 -5.22 -1.91 3.28
C LEU A 35 -3.94 -2.31 2.57
N TYR A 36 -4.06 -3.22 1.59
CA TYR A 36 -2.94 -3.81 0.87
C TYR A 36 -2.60 -3.06 -0.42
N TYR A 37 -1.30 -2.97 -0.72
CA TYR A 37 -0.77 -2.38 -1.94
C TYR A 37 0.38 -3.19 -2.51
N ALA A 38 0.46 -3.30 -3.83
CA ALA A 38 1.59 -3.88 -4.53
C ALA A 38 2.47 -2.77 -5.11
N VAL A 39 3.79 -2.92 -5.03
CA VAL A 39 4.74 -2.00 -5.66
C VAL A 39 5.54 -2.79 -6.71
N PRO A 40 5.06 -2.80 -7.98
CA PRO A 40 5.77 -3.47 -9.06
C PRO A 40 7.03 -2.69 -9.42
N ARG A 41 8.14 -3.40 -9.61
CA ARG A 41 9.42 -2.84 -10.04
C ARG A 41 9.99 -3.72 -11.14
N PHE A 42 10.40 -3.10 -12.24
CA PHE A 42 11.14 -3.78 -13.29
C PHE A 42 12.56 -3.25 -13.30
N GLU A 43 13.53 -4.09 -12.89
CA GLU A 43 14.93 -3.70 -12.76
C GLU A 43 15.82 -4.80 -13.32
N ASN A 44 16.81 -4.41 -14.13
CA ASN A 44 17.78 -5.33 -14.76
C ASN A 44 17.12 -6.50 -15.53
N GLY A 45 16.01 -6.23 -16.24
CA GLY A 45 15.30 -7.25 -17.01
C GLY A 45 14.45 -8.21 -16.17
N ARG A 46 14.33 -7.98 -14.85
CA ARG A 46 13.56 -8.83 -13.94
C ARG A 46 12.41 -8.05 -13.31
N PHE A 47 11.22 -8.65 -13.36
CA PHE A 47 10.07 -8.18 -12.60
C PHE A 47 10.19 -8.58 -11.13
N GLN A 48 9.93 -7.64 -10.24
CA GLN A 48 9.84 -7.82 -8.80
C GLN A 48 8.57 -7.12 -8.31
N CYS A 49 7.91 -7.66 -7.30
CA CYS A 49 6.74 -7.04 -6.70
C CYS A 49 6.82 -7.21 -5.19
N SER A 50 6.95 -6.10 -4.46
CA SER A 50 6.80 -6.09 -3.01
C SER A 50 5.33 -5.84 -2.69
N VAL A 51 4.81 -6.53 -1.67
CA VAL A 51 3.46 -6.27 -1.14
C VAL A 51 3.62 -5.57 0.20
N PHE A 52 2.81 -4.55 0.42
CA PHE A 52 2.75 -3.79 1.67
C PHE A 52 1.32 -3.75 2.16
N TYR A 53 1.14 -3.44 3.44
CA TYR A 53 -0.16 -3.05 3.97
C TYR A 53 -0.05 -1.96 5.01
N GLU A 54 -1.09 -1.16 5.10
CA GLU A 54 -1.36 -0.28 6.23
C GLU A 54 -2.36 -0.97 7.15
N GLU A 55 -1.96 -1.28 8.38
CA GLU A 55 -2.84 -1.81 9.41
C GLU A 55 -3.45 -0.66 10.20
N ASN A 56 -4.76 -0.50 10.07
CA ASN A 56 -5.55 0.53 10.71
C ASN A 56 -6.38 -0.08 11.83
N ILE A 57 -6.32 0.52 13.02
CA ILE A 57 -7.16 0.17 14.16
C ILE A 57 -8.16 1.30 14.36
N PHE A 58 -9.43 0.97 14.20
CA PHE A 58 -10.55 1.87 14.43
C PHE A 58 -11.30 1.50 15.71
N ARG A 59 -11.75 2.52 16.43
CA ARG A 59 -12.76 2.40 17.47
C ARG A 59 -14.13 2.68 16.89
N LYS A 60 -15.11 1.85 17.21
CA LYS A 60 -16.52 2.03 16.86
C LYS A 60 -17.15 3.00 17.83
N GLU A 61 -17.74 4.07 17.30
CA GLU A 61 -18.50 5.02 18.08
C GLU A 61 -19.97 4.57 18.20
N PRO A 62 -20.72 4.98 19.24
CA PRO A 62 -22.12 4.59 19.42
C PRO A 62 -23.05 5.00 18.27
N ASN A 63 -22.65 6.00 17.49
CA ASN A 63 -23.39 6.46 16.30
C ASN A 63 -23.09 5.61 15.04
N GLY A 64 -22.21 4.61 15.13
CA GLY A 64 -21.79 3.75 14.02
C GLY A 64 -20.57 4.24 13.26
N ASP A 65 -20.01 5.40 13.61
CA ASP A 65 -18.79 5.92 12.98
C ASP A 65 -17.55 5.15 13.45
N LEU A 66 -16.50 5.24 12.62
CA LEU A 66 -15.20 4.69 12.92
C LEU A 66 -14.20 5.83 13.18
N MET A 67 -13.61 5.82 14.38
CA MET A 67 -12.52 6.72 14.74
C MET A 67 -11.18 5.99 14.59
N LEU A 68 -10.29 6.47 13.72
CA LEU A 68 -8.94 5.91 13.59
C LEU A 68 -8.15 6.17 14.87
N VAL A 69 -7.68 5.11 15.51
CA VAL A 69 -6.88 5.15 16.75
C VAL A 69 -5.40 4.96 16.45
N HIS A 70 -5.08 4.06 15.51
CA HIS A 70 -3.71 3.74 15.15
C HIS A 70 -3.62 3.35 13.67
N SER A 71 -2.51 3.72 13.03
CA SER A 71 -2.15 3.29 11.68
C SER A 71 -0.66 2.93 11.64
N ASN A 72 -0.31 1.81 11.01
CA ASN A 72 1.06 1.36 10.87
C ASN A 72 1.30 0.71 9.50
N PHE A 73 2.36 1.14 8.81
CA PHE A 73 2.74 0.63 7.50
C PHE A 73 3.75 -0.52 7.63
N ARG A 74 3.50 -1.63 6.93
CA ARG A 74 4.32 -2.84 6.98
C ARG A 74 4.56 -3.40 5.58
N GLU A 75 5.73 -3.99 5.38
CA GLU A 75 6.02 -4.86 4.23
C GLU A 75 5.56 -6.28 4.55
N GLU A 76 4.81 -6.88 3.65
CA GLU A 76 4.44 -8.29 3.71
C GLU A 76 5.68 -9.10 3.24
N ASN A 77 6.26 -9.89 4.15
CA ASN A 77 7.45 -10.71 3.89
C ASN A 77 7.09 -12.18 3.72
#